data_AF-A0A821S3I8-F1
#
_entry.id   AF-A0A821S3I8-F1
#
_cell.length_a   1.000
_cell.length_b   1.000
_cell.length_c   1.000
_cell.angle_alpha   90.00
_cell.angle_beta   90.00
_cell.angle_gamma   90.00
#
_symmetry.space_group_name_H-M   'P 1'
#
loop_
_entity.id
_entity.type
_entity.pdbx_description
1 polymer ?
#
loop_
_entity_poly.entity_id
_entity_poly.type
_entity_poly.pdbx_seq_one_letter_code
_entity_poly.pdbx_strand_id
1 'polypeptide(L)'
;MKLTFSSVTILPCTVLLFVIIQPSYQYVYSCNSTVACGCSSNAASVTRIVGGESAGTSTWGWAVSISISGTSLCGGAILSSSWIITAAHCVNGISPSQ
;
A
#
# COMPACT_ATOMS: atom_id res chain seq x y z
N MET A 1 -4.10 15.24 -25.12
CA MET A 1 -2.70 15.56 -24.84
C MET A 1 -1.84 14.66 -25.71
N LYS A 2 -1.21 15.20 -26.75
CA LYS A 2 -0.44 14.45 -27.75
C LYS A 2 0.94 14.18 -27.16
N LEU A 3 1.26 12.94 -26.81
CA LEU A 3 2.63 12.56 -26.45
C LEU A 3 3.34 12.15 -27.73
N THR A 4 4.02 13.10 -28.37
CA THR A 4 4.98 12.83 -29.44
C THR A 4 6.16 12.07 -28.85
N PHE A 5 6.18 10.75 -29.04
CA PHE A 5 7.40 9.96 -28.88
C PHE A 5 8.30 10.25 -30.08
N SER A 6 9.17 11.25 -29.97
CA SER A 6 10.30 11.33 -30.87
C SER A 6 11.20 10.13 -30.56
N SER A 7 11.36 9.23 -31.54
CA SER A 7 12.36 8.16 -31.51
C SER A 7 13.75 8.78 -31.34
N VAL A 8 14.16 8.95 -30.09
CA VAL A 8 15.56 9.15 -29.76
C VAL A 8 16.20 7.78 -29.94
N THR A 9 17.03 7.62 -30.97
CA THR A 9 17.86 6.43 -31.15
C THR A 9 18.94 6.47 -30.07
N ILE A 10 18.65 5.91 -28.90
CA ILE A 10 19.54 5.96 -27.74
C ILE A 10 20.68 4.96 -27.97
N LEU A 11 21.90 5.46 -28.18
CA LEU A 11 23.12 4.65 -28.17
C LEU A 11 23.20 3.86 -26.85
N PRO A 12 23.60 2.58 -26.85
CA PRO A 12 23.59 1.74 -25.64
C PRO A 12 24.44 2.30 -24.48
N CYS A 13 25.42 3.17 -24.76
CA CYS A 13 26.21 3.86 -23.73
C CYS A 13 25.42 4.90 -22.91
N THR A 14 24.43 5.58 -23.48
CA THR A 14 23.67 6.61 -22.75
C THR A 14 22.56 6.01 -21.86
N VAL A 15 22.06 4.82 -22.19
CA VAL A 15 21.11 4.07 -21.32
C VAL A 15 21.77 3.72 -19.99
N LEU A 16 23.03 3.25 -20.04
CA LEU A 16 23.79 2.89 -18.85
C LEU A 16 23.94 4.06 -17.90
N LEU A 17 24.25 5.27 -18.39
CA LEU A 17 24.31 6.46 -17.55
C LEU A 17 22.95 6.78 -16.92
N PHE A 18 21.84 6.75 -17.66
CA PHE A 18 20.52 7.02 -17.10
C PHE A 18 20.13 6.04 -15.97
N VAL A 19 20.51 4.76 -16.05
CA VAL A 19 20.22 3.77 -14.99
C VAL A 19 20.98 4.05 -13.68
N ILE A 20 22.14 4.70 -13.73
CA ILE A 20 22.95 5.02 -12.52
C ILE A 20 22.58 6.37 -11.87
N ILE A 21 21.87 7.25 -12.59
CA ILE A 21 21.43 8.57 -12.09
C ILE A 21 19.91 8.66 -11.85
N GLN A 22 19.15 7.57 -12.03
CA GLN A 22 17.79 7.55 -11.48
C GLN A 22 17.94 7.39 -9.96
N PRO A 23 17.62 8.41 -9.14
CA PRO A 23 17.46 8.18 -7.72
C PRO A 23 16.41 7.08 -7.61
N SER A 24 16.58 6.16 -6.67
CA SER A 24 15.60 5.16 -6.28
C SER A 24 14.20 5.64 -6.64
N TYR A 25 13.54 4.96 -7.59
CA TYR A 25 12.16 5.27 -7.99
C TYR A 25 11.26 4.98 -6.78
N GLN A 26 11.27 5.91 -5.82
CA GLN A 26 10.48 5.90 -4.61
C GLN A 26 9.08 6.21 -5.07
N TYR A 27 8.24 5.18 -5.16
CA TYR A 27 6.85 5.37 -5.51
C TYR A 27 6.16 5.96 -4.29
N VAL A 28 6.09 7.29 -4.22
CA VAL A 28 5.36 7.98 -3.16
C VAL A 28 3.88 7.77 -3.40
N TYR A 29 3.24 7.05 -2.48
CA TYR A 29 1.80 6.95 -2.45
C TYR A 29 1.24 8.22 -1.82
N SER A 30 0.53 8.98 -2.64
CA SER A 30 -0.20 10.19 -2.25
C SER A 30 -1.68 9.96 -2.57
N CYS A 31 -2.55 10.46 -1.70
CA CYS A 31 -3.98 10.40 -1.92
C CYS A 31 -4.59 11.78 -2.08
N ASN A 32 -5.60 11.88 -2.93
CA ASN A 32 -6.45 13.05 -3.05
C ASN A 32 -7.66 12.87 -2.13
N SER A 33 -7.89 13.78 -1.18
CA SER A 33 -8.97 13.67 -0.19
C SER A 33 -10.39 13.65 -0.76
N THR A 34 -10.55 13.84 -2.08
CA THR A 34 -11.86 13.73 -2.76
C THR A 34 -12.32 12.29 -3.02
N VAL A 35 -11.45 11.27 -2.89
CA VAL A 35 -11.86 9.87 -2.99
C VAL A 35 -12.39 9.34 -1.66
N ALA A 36 -13.45 8.54 -1.73
CA ALA A 36 -14.19 8.07 -0.56
C ALA A 36 -13.47 6.97 0.25
N CYS A 37 -12.54 6.22 -0.35
CA CYS A 37 -11.84 5.12 0.29
C CYS A 37 -10.41 4.97 -0.23
N GLY A 38 -9.59 4.21 0.51
CA GLY A 38 -8.21 3.96 0.11
C GLY A 38 -7.37 5.23 0.06
N CYS A 39 -7.57 6.14 1.02
CA CYS A 39 -6.68 7.29 1.24
C CYS A 39 -5.94 7.16 2.57
N SER A 40 -4.63 7.36 2.50
CA SER A 40 -3.82 7.66 3.68
C SER A 40 -3.95 9.14 4.03
N SER A 41 -3.95 9.47 5.33
CA SER A 41 -3.85 10.86 5.79
C SER A 41 -2.48 11.49 5.51
N ASN A 42 -1.45 10.67 5.29
CA ASN A 42 -0.06 11.09 5.08
C ASN A 42 0.51 10.46 3.80
N ALA A 43 1.30 11.23 3.04
CA ALA A 43 2.06 10.64 1.94
C ALA A 43 3.06 9.60 2.50
N ALA A 44 3.11 8.42 1.88
CA ALA A 44 3.96 7.32 2.33
C ALA A 44 4.88 6.86 1.20
N SER A 45 6.15 6.61 1.50
CA SER A 45 7.04 5.95 0.54
C SER A 45 6.65 4.48 0.44
N VAL A 46 6.21 4.04 -0.73
CA VAL A 46 5.86 2.64 -0.98
C VAL A 46 7.05 1.97 -1.65
N THR A 47 7.75 1.20 -0.84
CA THR A 47 8.82 0.31 -1.29
C THR A 47 8.52 -1.11 -0.83
N ARG A 48 9.26 -2.07 -1.36
CA ARG A 48 9.19 -3.45 -0.88
C ARG A 48 9.56 -3.46 0.61
N ILE A 49 8.65 -3.91 1.46
CA ILE A 49 8.89 -4.04 2.90
C ILE A 49 9.82 -5.24 3.14
N VAL A 50 11.04 -4.97 3.58
CA VAL A 50 12.00 -5.98 4.07
C VAL A 50 12.63 -5.42 5.34
N GLY A 51 12.39 -6.05 6.50
CA GLY A 51 12.83 -5.50 7.79
C GLY A 51 12.25 -4.12 8.09
N GLY A 52 10.97 -3.90 7.70
CA GLY A 52 10.33 -2.59 7.69
C GLY A 52 10.29 -1.87 9.03
N GLU A 53 9.79 -0.64 9.00
CA GLU A 53 9.67 0.24 10.16
C GLU A 53 8.21 0.40 10.59
N SER A 54 8.02 0.90 11.82
CA SER A 54 6.70 1.25 12.33
C SER A 54 6.05 2.30 11.44
N ALA A 55 4.84 2.03 10.97
CA ALA A 55 4.08 3.00 10.20
C ALA A 55 3.70 4.22 11.06
N GLY A 56 3.69 5.40 10.44
CA GLY A 56 3.15 6.60 11.07
C GLY A 56 1.66 6.46 11.41
N THR A 57 1.21 7.25 12.38
CA THR A 57 -0.20 7.28 12.79
C THR A 57 -1.10 7.59 11.59
N SER A 58 -2.14 6.77 11.41
CA SER A 58 -3.15 6.90 10.34
C SER A 58 -2.63 6.80 8.90
N THR A 59 -1.36 6.42 8.69
CA THR A 59 -0.80 6.22 7.33
C THR A 59 -1.50 5.09 6.58
N TRP A 60 -1.98 4.08 7.29
CA TRP A 60 -2.73 2.97 6.71
C TRP A 60 -4.08 2.85 7.40
N GLY A 61 -4.93 3.87 7.25
CA GLY A 61 -6.16 4.05 8.02
C GLY A 61 -7.20 2.91 7.89
N TRP A 62 -7.06 2.03 6.91
CA TRP A 62 -7.88 0.83 6.77
C TRP A 62 -7.33 -0.39 7.51
N ALA A 63 -6.05 -0.41 7.92
CA ALA A 63 -5.44 -1.57 8.56
C ALA A 63 -6.01 -1.79 9.96
N VAL A 64 -6.43 -3.01 10.26
CA VAL A 64 -7.00 -3.39 11.56
C VAL A 64 -6.37 -4.65 12.11
N SER A 65 -6.31 -4.76 13.43
CA SER A 65 -5.96 -5.99 14.13
C SER A 65 -7.23 -6.70 14.59
N ILE A 66 -7.29 -8.01 14.39
CA ILE A 66 -8.42 -8.87 14.75
C ILE A 66 -7.98 -9.75 15.92
N SER A 67 -8.68 -9.58 17.05
CA SER A 67 -8.45 -10.35 18.28
C SER A 67 -9.65 -11.22 18.61
N ILE A 68 -9.43 -12.51 18.81
CA ILE A 68 -10.47 -13.49 19.16
C ILE A 68 -10.12 -14.02 20.55
N SER A 69 -11.09 -13.97 21.47
CA SER A 69 -10.89 -14.40 22.87
C SER A 69 -9.66 -13.76 23.54
N GLY A 70 -9.40 -12.48 23.24
CA GLY A 70 -8.28 -11.73 23.83
C GLY A 70 -6.91 -11.98 23.18
N THR A 71 -6.79 -12.87 22.19
CA THR A 71 -5.53 -13.11 21.47
C THR A 71 -5.59 -12.47 20.09
N SER A 72 -4.63 -11.58 19.78
CA SER A 72 -4.46 -10.97 18.45
C SER A 72 -3.97 -12.03 17.48
N LEU A 73 -4.81 -12.43 16.53
CA LEU A 73 -4.59 -13.62 15.71
C LEU A 73 -4.33 -13.28 14.25
N CYS A 74 -4.94 -12.20 13.75
CA CYS A 74 -4.93 -11.86 12.33
C CYS A 74 -5.02 -10.35 12.07
N GLY A 75 -4.70 -9.96 10.84
CA GLY A 75 -4.98 -8.63 10.31
C GLY A 75 -6.26 -8.59 9.46
N GLY A 76 -6.66 -7.38 9.09
CA GLY A 76 -7.74 -7.15 8.12
C GLY A 76 -7.68 -5.74 7.54
N ALA A 77 -8.64 -5.44 6.67
CA ALA A 77 -8.85 -4.10 6.14
C ALA A 77 -10.31 -3.66 6.27
N ILE A 78 -10.54 -2.41 6.64
CA ILE A 78 -11.88 -1.79 6.64
C ILE A 78 -12.34 -1.66 5.19
N LEU A 79 -13.46 -2.30 4.85
CA LEU A 79 -14.09 -2.21 3.54
C LEU A 79 -15.19 -1.14 3.53
N SER A 80 -15.93 -1.02 4.64
CA SER A 80 -16.97 0.00 4.85
C SER A 80 -17.28 0.16 6.35
N SER A 81 -18.27 0.99 6.70
CA SER A 81 -18.64 1.32 8.08
C SER A 81 -18.96 0.11 8.98
N SER A 82 -19.32 -1.03 8.39
CA SER A 82 -19.74 -2.22 9.14
C SER A 82 -19.07 -3.50 8.65
N TRP A 83 -18.09 -3.39 7.75
CA TRP A 83 -17.47 -4.55 7.12
C TRP A 83 -15.94 -4.46 7.14
N ILE A 84 -15.32 -5.51 7.66
CA ILE A 84 -13.88 -5.75 7.58
C ILE A 84 -13.66 -6.97 6.67
N ILE A 85 -12.70 -6.86 5.76
CA ILE A 85 -12.21 -8.00 4.97
C ILE A 85 -10.97 -8.59 5.63
N THR A 86 -10.89 -9.92 5.69
CA THR A 86 -9.76 -10.68 6.24
C THR A 86 -9.60 -12.00 5.49
N ALA A 87 -8.57 -12.78 5.82
CA ALA A 87 -8.38 -14.10 5.24
C ALA A 87 -9.37 -15.12 5.82
N ALA A 88 -9.85 -16.06 5.00
CA ALA A 88 -10.81 -17.07 5.44
C ALA A 88 -10.27 -17.94 6.60
N HIS A 89 -8.97 -18.25 6.61
CA HIS A 89 -8.36 -19.04 7.68
C HIS A 89 -8.34 -18.31 9.03
N CYS A 90 -8.48 -16.97 9.05
CA CYS A 90 -8.56 -16.18 10.27
C CYS A 90 -9.90 -16.34 10.99
N VAL A 91 -10.94 -16.76 10.27
CA VAL A 91 -12.31 -16.91 10.80
C VAL A 91 -12.81 -18.35 10.75
N ASN A 92 -11.97 -19.29 10.29
CA ASN A 92 -12.33 -20.68 10.24
C ASN A 92 -12.53 -21.24 11.66
N GLY A 93 -13.65 -21.93 11.90
CA GLY A 93 -13.99 -22.46 13.22
C GLY A 93 -14.51 -21.42 14.22
N ILE A 94 -14.64 -20.15 13.82
CA ILE A 94 -15.27 -19.12 14.65
C ILE A 94 -16.78 -19.14 14.38
N SER A 95 -17.55 -19.41 15.43
CA SER A 95 -19.00 -19.28 15.37
C SER A 95 -19.39 -17.85 15.78
N PRO A 96 -20.34 -17.20 15.08
CA PRO A 96 -20.88 -15.93 15.53
C PRO A 96 -21.46 -16.09 16.93
N SER A 97 -20.98 -15.29 17.89
CA SER A 97 -21.72 -15.07 19.13
C SER A 97 -22.93 -14.21 18.77
N GLN A 98 -24.11 -14.81 18.69
CA GLN A 98 -25.36 -14.04 18.60
C GLN A 98 -25.65 -13.33 19.92
#